data_AF-A0A8T9CKK8-F1
#
_entry.id   AF-A0A8T9CKK8-F1
#
_cell.length_a   1.000
_cell.length_b   1.000
_cell.length_c   1.000
_cell.angle_alpha   90.00
_cell.angle_beta   90.00
_cell.angle_gamma   90.00
#
_symmetry.space_group_name_H-M   'P 1'
#
loop_
_entity.id
_entity.type
_entity.pdbx_description
1 polymer ?
#
loop_
_entity_poly.entity_id
_entity_poly.type
_entity_poly.pdbx_seq_one_letter_code
_entity_poly.pdbx_strand_id
1 'polypeptide(L)' 'MKDYLQTVTGPVAREDMGLTLPHEHLFNDLSSVVDAPCYPFSQQLVDKKVTAEIQWALKHDPYCCANNMDRK' A
#
# COMPACT_ATOMS: atom_id res chain seq x y z
N MET A 1 -25.90 14.76 17.52
CA MET A 1 -24.97 14.17 16.53
C MET A 1 -25.24 12.68 16.47
N LYS A 2 -25.06 12.04 15.31
CA LYS A 2 -25.19 10.57 15.20
C LYS A 2 -24.06 9.89 15.97
N ASP A 3 -24.37 8.81 16.68
CA ASP A 3 -23.46 8.16 17.64
C ASP A 3 -22.85 6.84 17.14
N TYR A 4 -22.69 6.71 15.82
CA TYR A 4 -22.22 5.48 15.18
C TYR A 4 -21.29 5.80 14.00
N LEU A 5 -20.50 4.80 13.59
CA LEU A 5 -19.66 4.85 12.39
C LEU A 5 -20.26 3.92 11.33
N GLN A 6 -20.25 4.37 10.08
CA GLN A 6 -20.66 3.54 8.95
C GLN A 6 -19.48 2.66 8.52
N THR A 7 -19.66 1.34 8.52
CA THR A 7 -18.72 0.37 7.92
C THR A 7 -19.27 -0.19 6.61
N VAL A 8 -18.48 -1.01 5.92
CA VAL A 8 -18.89 -1.68 4.67
C VAL A 8 -20.00 -2.73 4.87
N THR A 9 -20.22 -3.21 6.09
CA THR A 9 -21.28 -4.18 6.44
C THR A 9 -22.40 -3.58 7.31
N GLY A 10 -22.39 -2.28 7.57
CA GLY A 10 -23.42 -1.59 8.36
C GLY A 10 -22.89 -0.66 9.44
N PRO A 11 -23.78 -0.06 10.26
CA PRO A 11 -23.38 0.81 11.37
C PRO A 11 -22.74 0.03 12.52
N VAL A 12 -21.75 0.64 13.17
CA VAL A 12 -21.10 0.18 14.41
C VAL A 12 -21.17 1.29 15.44
N ALA A 13 -21.57 0.98 16.68
CA ALA A 13 -21.61 1.96 17.76
C ALA A 13 -20.21 2.47 18.10
N ARG A 14 -20.09 3.70 18.63
CA ARG A 14 -18.76 4.29 18.92
C ARG A 14 -17.96 3.44 19.91
N GLU A 15 -18.61 2.95 20.95
CA GLU A 15 -18.05 2.11 22.01
C GLU A 15 -17.58 0.73 21.51
N ASP A 16 -18.12 0.27 20.39
CA ASP A 16 -17.81 -1.04 19.81
C ASP A 16 -16.62 -1.00 18.83
N MET A 17 -16.04 0.18 18.57
CA MET A 17 -14.91 0.33 17.64
C MET A 17 -13.66 -0.45 18.07
N GLY A 18 -13.44 -0.61 19.39
CA GLY A 18 -12.23 -1.21 19.93
C GLY A 18 -10.94 -0.52 19.45
N LEU A 19 -9.87 -1.29 19.31
CA LEU A 19 -8.61 -0.81 18.75
C LEU A 19 -8.77 -0.53 17.25
N THR A 20 -8.59 0.74 16.84
CA THR A 20 -8.85 1.19 15.46
C THR A 20 -7.61 1.80 14.82
N LEU A 21 -7.34 1.45 13.56
CA LEU A 21 -6.42 2.14 12.66
C LEU A 21 -7.21 3.10 11.77
N PRO A 22 -7.07 4.43 11.94
CA PRO A 22 -7.98 5.40 11.31
C PRO A 22 -7.68 5.70 9.84
N HIS A 23 -6.51 5.31 9.32
CA HIS A 23 -6.12 5.55 7.93
C HIS A 23 -5.22 4.42 7.43
N GLU A 24 -5.78 3.53 6.64
CA GLU A 24 -5.07 2.40 6.04
C GLU A 24 -5.59 2.17 4.60
N HIS A 25 -4.78 1.55 3.76
CA HIS A 25 -5.19 1.11 2.43
C HIS A 25 -5.34 -0.41 2.41
N LEU A 26 -6.59 -0.91 2.32
CA LEU A 26 -6.84 -2.35 2.12
C LEU A 26 -6.70 -2.74 0.65
N PHE A 27 -7.20 -1.88 -0.24
CA PHE A 27 -7.08 -2.00 -1.69
C PHE A 27 -6.80 -0.63 -2.28
N ASN A 28 -5.72 -0.53 -3.03
CA ASN A 28 -5.37 0.63 -3.86
C ASN A 28 -4.56 0.15 -5.06
N ASP A 29 -4.63 0.90 -6.16
CA ASP A 29 -3.88 0.63 -7.38
C ASP A 29 -3.11 1.90 -7.76
N LEU A 30 -1.78 1.79 -7.80
CA LEU A 30 -0.85 2.86 -8.17
C LEU A 30 -0.14 2.56 -9.50
N SER A 31 -0.65 1.61 -10.29
CA SER A 31 -0.01 1.14 -11.52
C SER A 31 0.09 2.20 -12.62
N SER A 32 -0.71 3.26 -12.53
CA SER A 32 -0.67 4.42 -13.44
C SER A 32 0.48 5.38 -13.15
N VAL A 33 1.15 5.24 -12.01
CA VAL A 33 2.18 6.16 -11.51
C VAL A 33 3.46 5.40 -11.07
N VAL A 34 3.82 4.35 -11.80
CA VAL A 34 5.12 3.68 -11.63
C VAL A 34 6.24 4.62 -12.09
N ASP A 35 7.19 4.89 -11.20
CA ASP A 35 8.32 5.76 -11.49
C ASP A 35 9.40 5.05 -12.33
N ALA A 36 10.21 5.83 -13.03
CA ALA A 36 11.46 5.32 -13.59
C ALA A 36 12.46 5.03 -12.45
N PRO A 37 13.35 4.03 -12.57
CA PRO A 37 14.35 3.74 -11.54
C PRO A 37 15.25 4.96 -11.28
N CYS A 38 15.30 5.41 -10.02
CA CYS A 38 16.00 6.63 -9.63
C CYS A 38 17.52 6.42 -9.45
N TYR A 39 17.93 5.23 -9.01
CA TYR A 39 19.32 4.87 -8.72
C TYR A 39 19.85 3.75 -9.64
N PRO A 40 21.18 3.63 -9.84
CA PRO A 40 21.75 2.54 -10.63
C PRO A 40 21.35 1.14 -10.16
N PHE A 41 21.16 0.94 -8.85
CA PHE A 41 20.72 -0.36 -8.32
C PHE A 41 19.24 -0.64 -8.57
N SER A 42 18.41 0.38 -8.80
CA SER A 42 16.95 0.27 -8.90
C SER A 42 16.50 -0.44 -10.17
N GLN A 43 17.35 -0.48 -11.21
CA GLN A 43 17.03 -1.13 -12.48
C GLN A 43 16.63 -2.61 -12.31
N GLN A 44 17.17 -3.28 -11.30
CA GLN A 44 16.85 -4.68 -11.02
C GLN A 44 15.47 -4.88 -10.37
N LEU A 45 14.79 -3.82 -9.92
CA LEU A 45 13.52 -3.89 -9.19
C LEU A 45 12.29 -3.86 -10.09
N VAL A 46 12.40 -3.23 -11.26
CA VAL A 46 11.27 -2.84 -12.12
C VAL A 46 10.28 -3.98 -12.36
N ASP A 47 10.80 -5.15 -12.75
CA ASP A 47 10.01 -6.33 -13.09
C ASP A 47 10.09 -7.47 -12.05
N LYS A 48 10.67 -7.21 -10.87
CA LYS A 48 10.74 -8.21 -9.79
C LYS A 48 9.45 -8.22 -8.98
N LYS A 49 9.11 -9.41 -8.48
CA LYS A 49 8.10 -9.54 -7.42
C LYS A 49 8.65 -9.03 -6.09
N VAL A 50 7.79 -8.41 -5.30
CA VAL A 50 8.12 -7.97 -3.94
C VAL A 50 8.39 -9.21 -3.07
N THR A 51 9.61 -9.29 -2.54
CA THR A 51 10.03 -10.31 -1.58
C THR A 51 10.87 -9.66 -0.48
N ALA A 52 11.09 -10.37 0.63
CA ALA A 52 11.99 -9.91 1.70
C ALA A 52 13.43 -9.69 1.21
N GLU A 53 13.89 -10.46 0.21
CA GLU A 53 15.26 -10.41 -0.32
C GLU A 53 15.59 -9.08 -1.00
N ILE A 54 14.59 -8.38 -1.55
CA ILE A 54 14.79 -7.09 -2.23
C ILE A 54 14.37 -5.88 -1.39
N GLN A 55 14.01 -6.10 -0.11
CA GLN A 55 13.63 -5.03 0.82
C GLN A 55 14.73 -3.97 0.98
N TRP A 56 16.00 -4.39 0.91
CA TRP A 56 17.14 -3.47 1.01
C TRP A 56 17.07 -2.38 -0.05
N ALA A 57 16.52 -2.66 -1.23
CA ALA A 57 16.44 -1.71 -2.33
C ALA A 57 15.07 -0.99 -2.37
N LEU A 58 13.96 -1.71 -2.13
CA LEU A 58 12.61 -1.14 -2.12
C LEU A 58 12.41 -0.06 -1.05
N LYS A 59 13.13 -0.14 0.08
CA LYS A 59 13.11 0.91 1.11
C LYS A 59 13.69 2.25 0.65
N HIS A 60 14.42 2.27 -0.46
CA HIS A 60 15.02 3.48 -1.04
C HIS A 60 14.33 3.94 -2.32
N ASP A 61 13.75 3.02 -3.11
CA ASP A 61 13.10 3.33 -4.39
C ASP A 61 11.84 2.47 -4.61
N PRO A 62 10.75 2.72 -3.85
CA PRO A 62 9.59 1.83 -3.80
C PRO A 62 8.70 1.90 -5.04
N TYR A 63 8.65 3.05 -5.71
CA TYR A 63 7.69 3.33 -6.77
C TYR A 63 8.14 2.86 -8.16
N CYS A 64 9.42 2.48 -8.30
CA CYS A 64 9.93 1.93 -9.56
C CYS A 64 9.57 0.44 -9.77
N CYS A 65 9.12 -0.26 -8.73
CA CYS A 65 8.76 -1.69 -8.81
C CYS A 65 7.28 -1.85 -9.16
N ALA A 66 6.97 -2.31 -10.38
CA ALA A 66 5.59 -2.41 -10.85
C ALA A 66 4.72 -3.33 -9.95
N ASN A 67 5.31 -4.41 -9.42
CA ASN A 67 4.60 -5.31 -8.49
C ASN A 67 4.29 -4.67 -7.14
N ASN A 68 5.13 -3.74 -6.67
CA ASN A 68 4.86 -2.97 -5.46
C ASN A 68 3.73 -1.92 -5.67
N MET A 69 3.43 -1.60 -6.93
CA MET A 69 2.43 -0.61 -7.34
C MET A 69 1.12 -1.24 -7.86
N ASP A 70 0.86 -2.52 -7.53
CA ASP A 70 -0.33 -3.31 -7.91
C ASP A 70 -0.37 -3.85 -9.36
N ARG A 71 0.75 -3.81 -10.08
CA ARG A 71 0.87 -4.53 -11.35
C ARG A 71 1.22 -6.00 -11.09
N LYS A 72 0.24 -6.90 -11.30
CA LYS A 72 0.35 -8.35 -11.04
C LYS A 72 1.41 -9.05 -11.89
#